data_AF-E6YRU2-F1
#
_entry.id   AF-E6YRU2-F1
#
_cell.length_a   1.000
_cell.length_b   1.000
_cell.length_c   1.000
_cell.angle_alpha   90.00
_cell.angle_beta   90.00
_cell.angle_gamma   90.00
#
_symmetry.space_group_name_H-M   'P 1'
#
loop_
_entity.id
_entity.type
_entity.pdbx_description
1 polymer ?
#
loop_
_entity_poly.entity_id
_entity_poly.type
_entity_poly.pdbx_seq_one_letter_code
_entity_poly.pdbx_strand_id
1 'polypeptide(L)'
;MTKTKKLNMELPKEGRFISSEFPILRENLRKIDQAIADVEEKIDEKAPSKHTHSINDVADLEATLKGKMAADKTFSFADLSDIEGAQDAANNYVLYKSSNNNFTFGSAISLLGMHQHKTEDIVGLDDFRAKINEDLTAYGRLAQANEWQNDNKFNNKVTMSGDVELTGNSSLSLTHNGEVVTSLSTTESKLKGPLKVDGEAVYTKSEIDKLMALFTKKPVEILMTESGDIPLPEGVTDDTEIEIWAWGGGGGGGGGCGGYSGGGGGGGQCARVKIKGSDLKKSAKALIGRGGRGGEEKTNGSGGGATVIKEIVQAGGGGGGGGETLRAAGKKGGGGDAGYLKTAGLGDGGRGGEGGILDSDKTLSVSSVFSGGEGGVCKSNGGNSVFGGGGGGGGSNLYSKEDIHYETLGGESYKGGDGGGGGGGGGTGNNRAGGGGGGGGYFRGKDGDRYKKGSKAGGDGGDGAILLKFFI
;
A
#
# COMPACT_ATOMS: atom_id res chain seq x y z
N MET A 1 -48.41 0.57 91.83
CA MET A 1 -47.53 1.75 91.95
C MET A 1 -46.60 1.73 90.75
N THR A 2 -46.51 2.84 90.02
CA THR A 2 -45.73 2.90 88.78
C THR A 2 -44.24 3.02 89.14
N LYS A 3 -43.40 2.15 88.60
CA LYS A 3 -41.95 2.11 88.87
C LYS A 3 -41.15 2.29 87.59
N THR A 4 -39.92 2.78 87.71
CA THR A 4 -38.99 2.86 86.57
C THR A 4 -38.52 1.47 86.16
N LYS A 5 -38.33 1.25 84.85
CA LYS A 5 -38.05 -0.08 84.28
C LYS A 5 -36.68 -0.66 84.64
N LYS A 6 -35.65 0.19 84.78
CA LYS A 6 -34.25 -0.26 84.96
C LYS A 6 -33.84 -0.37 86.43
N LEU A 7 -34.20 0.61 87.24
CA LEU A 7 -33.78 0.69 88.65
C LEU A 7 -34.94 0.39 89.63
N ASN A 8 -36.12 0.04 89.13
CA ASN A 8 -37.32 -0.24 89.94
C ASN A 8 -37.61 0.85 90.98
N MET A 9 -37.36 2.10 90.62
CA MET A 9 -37.59 3.27 91.48
C MET A 9 -39.06 3.65 91.46
N GLU A 10 -39.64 3.95 92.62
CA GLU A 10 -41.05 4.32 92.70
C GLU A 10 -41.25 5.76 92.26
N LEU A 11 -42.21 6.01 91.38
CA LEU A 11 -42.51 7.37 90.92
C LEU A 11 -43.36 8.12 91.95
N PRO A 12 -43.18 9.45 92.09
CA PRO A 12 -44.03 10.28 92.94
C PRO A 12 -45.51 10.10 92.57
N LYS A 13 -46.38 10.10 93.58
CA LYS A 13 -47.83 9.96 93.36
C LYS A 13 -48.60 11.16 93.91
N GLU A 14 -49.39 11.80 93.05
CA GLU A 14 -50.28 12.88 93.46
C GLU A 14 -51.26 12.42 94.55
N GLY A 15 -51.44 13.27 95.57
CA GLY A 15 -52.29 13.01 96.73
C GLY A 15 -51.64 12.19 97.86
N ARG A 16 -50.38 11.74 97.72
CA ARG A 16 -49.64 11.14 98.85
C ARG A 16 -49.08 12.24 99.76
N PHE A 17 -49.13 12.04 101.08
CA PHE A 17 -48.53 12.98 102.03
C PHE A 17 -47.03 13.13 101.78
N ILE A 18 -46.56 14.37 101.81
CA ILE A 18 -45.17 14.74 101.57
C ILE A 18 -44.21 13.98 102.51
N SER A 19 -44.61 13.74 103.76
CA SER A 19 -43.84 12.97 104.74
C SER A 19 -43.58 11.51 104.32
N SER A 20 -44.44 10.93 103.47
CA SER A 20 -44.25 9.60 102.90
C SER A 20 -43.46 9.61 101.58
N GLU A 21 -43.47 10.72 100.85
CA GLU A 21 -42.71 10.87 99.59
C GLU A 21 -41.21 11.11 99.83
N PHE A 22 -40.83 11.84 100.88
CA PHE A 22 -39.43 12.12 101.20
C PHE A 22 -38.54 10.86 101.39
N PRO A 23 -38.96 9.84 102.16
CA PRO A 23 -38.19 8.60 102.28
C PRO A 23 -38.06 7.84 100.95
N ILE A 24 -39.10 7.86 100.11
CA ILE A 24 -39.11 7.20 98.80
C ILE A 24 -38.13 7.91 97.86
N LEU A 25 -38.13 9.24 97.84
CA LEU A 25 -37.16 10.02 97.06
C LEU A 25 -35.72 9.74 97.50
N ARG A 26 -35.46 9.70 98.82
CA ARG A 26 -34.12 9.38 99.36
C ARG A 26 -33.64 8.01 98.90
N GLU A 27 -34.52 7.01 98.94
CA GLU A 27 -34.20 5.65 98.50
C GLU A 27 -33.92 5.59 96.99
N ASN A 28 -34.72 6.29 96.18
CA ASN A 28 -34.49 6.37 94.75
C ASN A 28 -33.14 7.06 94.42
N LEU A 29 -32.79 8.13 95.13
CA LEU A 29 -31.51 8.81 94.94
C LEU A 29 -30.32 7.89 95.26
N ARG A 30 -30.40 7.07 96.31
CA ARG A 30 -29.38 6.04 96.61
C ARG A 30 -29.24 5.00 95.50
N LYS A 31 -30.36 4.56 94.92
CA LYS A 31 -30.34 3.62 93.78
C LYS A 31 -29.71 4.23 92.54
N ILE A 32 -29.91 5.53 92.30
CA ILE A 32 -29.26 6.24 91.20
C ILE A 32 -27.76 6.32 91.44
N ASP A 33 -27.35 6.73 92.64
CA ASP A 33 -25.93 6.87 93.00
C ASP A 33 -25.16 5.56 92.85
N GLN A 34 -25.73 4.45 93.37
CA GLN A 34 -25.13 3.12 93.20
C GLN A 34 -25.06 2.70 91.72
N ALA A 35 -26.11 2.96 90.94
CA ALA A 35 -26.12 2.62 89.52
C ALA A 35 -25.09 3.43 88.70
N ILE A 36 -24.80 4.67 89.11
CA ILE A 36 -23.73 5.48 88.50
C ILE A 36 -22.37 4.88 88.85
N ALA A 37 -22.11 4.57 90.12
CA ALA A 37 -20.87 3.94 90.56
C ALA A 37 -20.60 2.60 89.82
N ASP A 38 -21.62 1.74 89.68
CA ASP A 38 -21.52 0.46 88.96
C ASP A 38 -21.21 0.66 87.46
N VAL A 39 -21.65 1.76 86.86
CA VAL A 39 -21.38 2.10 85.46
C VAL A 39 -19.96 2.62 85.30
N GLU A 40 -19.49 3.47 86.21
CA GLU A 40 -18.12 3.99 86.23
C GLU A 40 -17.11 2.84 86.35
N GLU A 41 -17.31 1.91 87.30
CA GLU A 41 -16.46 0.73 87.47
C GLU A 41 -16.38 -0.12 86.19
N LYS A 42 -17.52 -0.38 85.55
CA LYS A 42 -17.57 -1.16 84.29
C LYS A 42 -16.97 -0.43 83.09
N ILE A 43 -16.95 0.90 83.10
CA ILE A 43 -16.31 1.68 82.05
C ILE A 43 -14.79 1.64 82.24
N ASP A 44 -14.30 1.78 83.47
CA ASP A 44 -12.88 1.70 83.80
C ASP A 44 -12.28 0.33 83.45
N GLU A 45 -13.04 -0.75 83.58
CA GLU A 45 -12.60 -2.10 83.17
C GLU A 45 -12.53 -2.31 81.65
N LYS A 46 -13.30 -1.55 80.86
CA LYS A 46 -13.39 -1.76 79.40
C LYS A 46 -12.28 -1.09 78.60
N ALA A 47 -11.55 -0.15 79.19
CA ALA A 47 -10.42 0.50 78.55
C ALA A 47 -9.35 0.86 79.59
N PRO A 48 -8.49 -0.11 79.99
CA PRO A 48 -7.25 0.23 80.68
C PRO A 48 -6.55 1.33 79.88
N SER A 49 -6.04 2.38 80.53
CA SER A 49 -5.46 3.57 79.88
C SER A 49 -4.30 3.27 78.90
N LYS A 50 -3.84 2.02 78.84
CA LYS A 50 -2.99 1.45 77.79
C LYS A 50 -3.61 0.14 77.30
N HIS A 51 -4.50 0.20 76.30
CA HIS A 51 -4.85 -0.99 75.53
C HIS A 51 -3.70 -1.29 74.55
N THR A 52 -3.13 -2.49 74.61
CA THR A 52 -2.10 -2.96 73.67
C THR A 52 -2.39 -4.40 73.29
N HIS A 53 -2.21 -4.74 72.02
CA HIS A 53 -2.28 -6.11 71.53
C HIS A 53 -0.87 -6.66 71.32
N SER A 54 -0.62 -7.89 71.76
CA SER A 54 0.59 -8.61 71.38
C SER A 54 0.46 -9.14 69.96
N ILE A 55 1.57 -9.35 69.26
CA ILE A 55 1.53 -9.93 67.90
C ILE A 55 0.89 -11.34 67.89
N ASN A 56 0.95 -12.04 69.03
CA ASN A 56 0.34 -13.34 69.25
C ASN A 56 -1.19 -13.29 69.27
N ASP A 57 -1.79 -12.11 69.44
CA ASP A 57 -3.25 -11.92 69.43
C ASP A 57 -3.82 -12.07 68.01
N VAL A 58 -2.98 -11.97 66.98
CA VAL A 58 -3.34 -12.21 65.58
C VAL A 58 -2.79 -13.56 65.15
N ALA A 59 -3.68 -14.55 65.08
CA ALA A 59 -3.34 -15.89 64.63
C ALA A 59 -2.55 -15.86 63.31
N ASP A 60 -1.46 -16.63 63.25
CA ASP A 60 -0.59 -16.81 62.09
C ASP A 60 0.20 -15.57 61.60
N LEU A 61 0.07 -14.41 62.25
CA LEU A 61 0.82 -13.19 61.87
C LEU A 61 2.33 -13.37 62.04
N GLU A 62 2.76 -13.98 63.13
CA GLU A 62 4.18 -14.24 63.40
C GLU A 62 4.77 -15.22 62.37
N ALA A 63 4.05 -16.30 62.06
CA ALA A 63 4.46 -17.27 61.05
C ALA A 63 4.53 -16.63 59.65
N THR A 64 3.56 -15.79 59.31
CA THR A 64 3.53 -15.04 58.05
C THR A 64 4.71 -14.07 57.94
N LEU A 65 5.03 -13.36 59.02
CA LEU A 65 6.18 -12.45 59.05
C LEU A 65 7.52 -13.21 58.97
N LYS A 66 7.66 -14.35 59.65
CA LYS A 66 8.84 -15.21 59.53
C LYS A 66 8.98 -15.85 58.14
N GLY A 67 7.87 -16.03 57.43
CA GLY A 67 7.85 -16.49 56.04
C GLY A 67 8.21 -15.39 55.02
N LYS A 68 8.18 -14.11 55.42
CA LYS A 68 8.69 -13.03 54.58
C LYS A 68 10.21 -13.00 54.59
N MET A 69 10.77 -12.51 53.50
CA MET A 69 12.21 -12.43 53.30
C MET A 69 12.87 -11.51 54.33
N ALA A 70 13.99 -11.97 54.92
CA ALA A 70 14.77 -11.16 55.86
C ALA A 70 15.36 -9.92 55.18
N ALA A 71 15.36 -8.79 55.88
CA ALA A 71 15.77 -7.50 55.33
C ALA A 71 17.27 -7.42 54.95
N ASP A 72 18.09 -8.30 55.52
CA ASP A 72 19.52 -8.43 55.28
C ASP A 72 19.86 -9.53 54.26
N LYS A 73 18.86 -10.19 53.67
CA LYS A 73 19.09 -11.23 52.67
C LYS A 73 19.73 -10.61 51.42
N THR A 74 20.96 -11.00 51.13
CA THR A 74 21.63 -10.69 49.89
C THR A 74 21.36 -11.78 48.86
N PHE A 75 21.32 -11.40 47.58
CA PHE A 75 21.25 -12.33 46.47
C PHE A 75 22.60 -12.39 45.79
N SER A 76 23.09 -13.60 45.50
CA SER A 76 24.23 -13.74 44.61
C SER A 76 23.77 -13.38 43.20
N PHE A 77 24.58 -12.60 42.50
CA PHE A 77 24.31 -12.25 41.11
C PHE A 77 24.26 -13.48 40.20
N ALA A 78 25.00 -14.55 40.56
CA ALA A 78 25.03 -15.81 39.82
C ALA A 78 23.73 -16.62 39.91
N ASP A 79 22.88 -16.34 40.91
CA ASP A 79 21.62 -17.07 41.12
C ASP A 79 20.45 -16.43 40.33
N LEU A 80 20.69 -15.29 39.69
CA LEU A 80 19.69 -14.59 38.87
C LEU A 80 19.68 -15.20 37.45
N SER A 81 18.56 -15.79 37.07
CA SER A 81 18.34 -16.33 35.71
C SER A 81 17.85 -15.28 34.72
N ASP A 82 17.34 -14.16 35.22
CA ASP A 82 16.89 -13.01 34.44
C ASP A 82 17.20 -11.73 35.21
N ILE A 83 17.51 -10.66 34.47
CA ILE A 83 17.90 -9.36 35.00
C ILE A 83 17.15 -8.31 34.19
N GLU A 84 16.37 -7.48 34.88
CA GLU A 84 15.61 -6.40 34.26
C GLU A 84 16.53 -5.53 33.38
N GLY A 85 16.15 -5.36 32.11
CA GLY A 85 16.93 -4.66 31.09
C GLY A 85 17.94 -5.51 30.31
N ALA A 86 18.17 -6.78 30.66
CA ALA A 86 19.05 -7.67 29.91
C ALA A 86 18.48 -8.05 28.53
N GLN A 87 17.16 -8.26 28.44
CA GLN A 87 16.48 -8.52 27.16
C GLN A 87 16.44 -7.28 26.25
N ASP A 88 16.38 -6.08 26.84
CA ASP A 88 16.33 -4.81 26.11
C ASP A 88 17.72 -4.30 25.71
N ALA A 89 18.79 -4.82 26.33
CA ALA A 89 20.15 -4.47 26.01
C ALA A 89 20.56 -5.02 24.63
N ALA A 90 21.21 -4.19 23.83
CA ALA A 90 21.71 -4.63 22.52
C ALA A 90 22.79 -5.72 22.67
N ASN A 91 22.90 -6.58 21.66
CA ASN A 91 23.92 -7.64 21.62
C ASN A 91 25.32 -7.07 21.89
N ASN A 92 26.10 -7.77 22.73
CA ASN A 92 27.46 -7.41 23.19
C ASN A 92 27.55 -6.20 24.15
N TYR A 93 26.44 -5.78 24.75
CA TYR A 93 26.48 -4.89 25.90
C TYR A 93 26.90 -5.65 27.14
N VAL A 94 27.72 -5.02 27.97
CA VAL A 94 28.18 -5.59 29.24
C VAL A 94 27.55 -4.83 30.39
N LEU A 95 27.20 -5.56 31.45
CA LEU A 95 26.73 -4.95 32.68
C LEU A 95 27.92 -4.31 33.40
N TYR A 96 27.76 -3.06 33.81
CA TYR A 96 28.76 -2.36 34.59
C TYR A 96 28.12 -1.56 35.73
N LYS A 97 28.90 -1.29 36.76
CA LYS A 97 28.51 -0.40 37.84
C LYS A 97 28.74 1.05 37.41
N SER A 98 27.66 1.80 37.28
CA SER A 98 27.74 3.23 36.96
C SER A 98 28.08 4.06 38.21
N SER A 99 28.44 5.34 37.99
CA SER A 99 28.94 6.24 39.04
C SER A 99 27.92 6.54 40.15
N ASN A 100 26.62 6.31 39.90
CA ASN A 100 25.56 6.47 40.90
C ASN A 100 25.36 5.20 41.76
N ASN A 101 26.29 4.23 41.71
CA ASN A 101 26.22 2.92 42.35
C ASN A 101 25.14 1.95 41.82
N ASN A 102 24.46 2.28 40.72
CA ASN A 102 23.53 1.36 40.05
C ASN A 102 24.23 0.56 38.96
N PHE A 103 23.76 -0.67 38.73
CA PHE A 103 24.18 -1.50 37.61
C PHE A 103 23.35 -1.16 36.36
N THR A 104 24.02 -1.01 35.22
CA THR A 104 23.38 -0.73 33.92
C THR A 104 24.19 -1.33 32.76
N PHE A 105 23.57 -1.45 31.59
CA PHE A 105 24.19 -2.03 30.40
C PHE A 105 24.81 -0.95 29.53
N GLY A 106 26.05 -1.16 29.07
CA GLY A 106 26.75 -0.28 28.16
C GLY A 106 27.55 -1.04 27.11
N SER A 107 27.80 -0.40 25.97
CA SER A 107 28.68 -1.02 24.96
C SER A 107 30.10 -1.14 25.52
N ALA A 108 30.76 -2.28 25.27
CA ALA A 108 32.14 -2.49 25.71
C ALA A 108 33.09 -1.39 25.19
N ILE A 109 32.84 -0.90 23.97
CA ILE A 109 33.63 0.18 23.34
C ILE A 109 33.44 1.51 24.07
N SER A 110 32.21 1.85 24.48
CA SER A 110 31.93 3.09 25.22
C SER A 110 32.54 3.07 26.62
N LEU A 111 32.63 1.89 27.24
CA LEU A 111 33.12 1.73 28.61
C LEU A 111 34.65 1.66 28.68
N LEU A 112 35.28 0.94 27.75
CA LEU A 112 36.72 0.75 27.71
C LEU A 112 37.45 1.85 26.90
N GLY A 113 36.70 2.60 26.09
CA GLY A 113 37.24 3.58 25.16
C GLY A 113 38.03 2.95 24.02
N MET A 114 38.65 3.81 23.19
CA MET A 114 39.66 3.36 22.24
C MET A 114 40.88 2.88 23.03
N HIS A 115 41.21 1.61 22.91
CA HIS A 115 42.43 1.04 23.47
C HIS A 115 43.32 0.51 22.34
N GLN A 116 44.63 0.48 22.61
CA GLN A 116 45.64 -0.08 21.72
C GLN A 116 46.22 -1.34 22.36
N HIS A 117 46.52 -2.33 21.53
CA HIS A 117 47.28 -3.49 21.93
C HIS A 117 48.72 -3.32 21.49
N LYS A 118 49.68 -3.71 22.32
CA LYS A 118 51.04 -3.91 21.86
C LYS A 118 51.10 -5.17 21.00
N THR A 119 52.13 -5.30 20.18
CA THR A 119 52.31 -6.50 19.34
C THR A 119 52.39 -7.75 20.22
N GLU A 120 53.04 -7.63 21.38
CA GLU A 120 53.17 -8.68 22.40
C GLU A 120 51.82 -9.17 22.96
N ASP A 121 50.75 -8.37 22.88
CA ASP A 121 49.42 -8.75 23.34
C ASP A 121 48.68 -9.64 22.32
N ILE A 122 49.23 -9.80 21.10
CA ILE A 122 48.62 -10.54 19.99
C ILE A 122 49.31 -11.89 19.82
N VAL A 123 48.73 -12.94 20.42
CA VAL A 123 49.24 -14.31 20.34
C VAL A 123 49.30 -14.79 18.87
N GLY A 124 50.47 -15.25 18.43
CA GLY A 124 50.69 -15.82 17.09
C GLY A 124 51.14 -14.85 16.00
N LEU A 125 51.26 -13.54 16.28
CA LEU A 125 51.71 -12.54 15.31
C LEU A 125 53.18 -12.71 14.89
N ASP A 126 54.04 -13.09 15.84
CA ASP A 126 55.47 -13.30 15.56
C ASP A 126 55.71 -14.55 14.70
N ASP A 127 54.97 -15.63 14.95
CA ASP A 127 55.01 -16.86 14.13
C ASP A 127 54.55 -16.58 12.68
N PHE A 128 53.58 -15.69 12.49
CA PHE A 128 53.13 -15.27 11.17
C PHE A 128 54.20 -14.43 10.45
N ARG A 129 54.84 -13.49 11.15
CA ARG A 129 55.91 -12.66 10.57
C ARG A 129 57.12 -13.50 10.17
N ALA A 130 57.47 -14.51 10.94
CA ALA A 130 58.55 -15.43 10.61
C ALA A 130 58.33 -16.17 9.28
N LYS A 131 57.08 -16.54 8.95
CA LYS A 131 56.72 -17.21 7.69
C LYS A 131 56.85 -16.33 6.44
N ILE A 132 56.87 -15.00 6.57
CA ILE A 132 56.94 -14.07 5.44
C ILE A 132 58.40 -13.78 5.04
N ASN A 133 59.36 -13.97 5.94
CA ASN A 133 60.75 -13.52 5.77
C ASN A 133 61.73 -14.61 5.29
N GLU A 134 61.27 -15.74 4.78
CA GLU A 134 62.15 -16.73 4.12
C GLU A 134 62.36 -16.41 2.63
N ASP A 135 63.62 -16.06 2.29
CA ASP A 135 64.33 -16.02 0.99
C ASP A 135 63.95 -15.00 -0.11
N LEU A 136 64.56 -13.80 -0.05
CA LEU A 136 64.56 -12.78 -1.14
C LEU A 136 65.85 -12.73 -1.99
N THR A 137 66.88 -13.53 -1.69
CA THR A 137 68.21 -13.47 -2.35
C THR A 137 68.28 -14.22 -3.70
N ALA A 138 67.20 -14.87 -4.15
CA ALA A 138 67.16 -15.65 -5.39
C ALA A 138 66.84 -14.85 -6.68
N TYR A 139 66.54 -13.54 -6.60
CA TYR A 139 66.13 -12.75 -7.78
C TYR A 139 67.31 -12.00 -8.45
N GLY A 140 67.95 -12.67 -9.41
CA GLY A 140 69.10 -12.18 -10.17
C GLY A 140 68.87 -10.96 -11.06
N ARG A 141 69.93 -10.17 -11.28
CA ARG A 141 70.05 -9.19 -12.37
C ARG A 141 71.23 -9.60 -13.26
N LEU A 142 70.99 -9.78 -14.56
CA LEU A 142 71.99 -10.20 -15.56
C LEU A 142 72.60 -8.98 -16.29
N ALA A 143 73.89 -9.08 -16.63
CA ALA A 143 74.73 -7.97 -17.09
C ALA A 143 74.98 -7.92 -18.63
N GLN A 144 74.22 -8.66 -19.45
CA GLN A 144 74.38 -8.71 -20.91
C GLN A 144 73.04 -8.82 -21.66
N ALA A 145 73.02 -8.47 -22.95
CA ALA A 145 71.83 -8.58 -23.81
C ALA A 145 71.40 -10.04 -23.93
N ASN A 146 70.10 -10.29 -23.72
CA ASN A 146 69.57 -11.64 -23.62
C ASN A 146 68.99 -12.10 -24.97
N GLU A 147 69.73 -12.95 -25.67
CA GLU A 147 69.27 -13.65 -26.87
C GLU A 147 68.56 -14.94 -26.47
N TRP A 148 67.26 -14.86 -26.23
CA TRP A 148 66.46 -16.00 -25.75
C TRP A 148 66.17 -16.97 -26.90
N GLN A 149 66.63 -18.22 -26.76
CA GLN A 149 66.47 -19.25 -27.81
C GLN A 149 65.23 -20.16 -27.63
N ASN A 150 64.51 -20.12 -26.50
CA ASN A 150 63.40 -21.05 -26.14
C ASN A 150 62.28 -20.39 -25.27
N ASP A 151 61.31 -21.22 -24.81
CA ASP A 151 60.18 -20.86 -23.95
C ASP A 151 60.58 -20.10 -22.67
N ASN A 152 59.85 -19.01 -22.38
CA ASN A 152 60.02 -18.21 -21.17
C ASN A 152 58.77 -18.22 -20.30
N LYS A 153 58.94 -18.57 -19.02
CA LYS A 153 57.87 -18.60 -18.02
C LYS A 153 58.05 -17.48 -17.00
N PHE A 154 57.19 -16.46 -17.07
CA PHE A 154 57.15 -15.38 -16.10
C PHE A 154 56.06 -15.64 -15.06
N ASN A 155 56.44 -15.80 -13.80
CA ASN A 155 55.49 -16.08 -12.71
C ASN A 155 54.91 -14.81 -12.08
N ASN A 156 55.26 -13.63 -12.62
CA ASN A 156 54.86 -12.32 -12.12
C ASN A 156 54.57 -11.36 -13.28
N LYS A 157 53.95 -10.21 -12.98
CA LYS A 157 53.57 -9.20 -13.98
C LYS A 157 54.74 -8.78 -14.87
N VAL A 158 54.58 -8.91 -16.18
CA VAL A 158 55.54 -8.44 -17.20
C VAL A 158 55.07 -7.08 -17.74
N THR A 159 55.97 -6.11 -17.80
CA THR A 159 55.72 -4.78 -18.40
C THR A 159 56.77 -4.52 -19.47
N MET A 160 56.34 -4.23 -20.70
CA MET A 160 57.22 -3.86 -21.82
C MET A 160 57.07 -2.36 -22.07
N SER A 161 58.19 -1.63 -22.10
CA SER A 161 58.23 -0.16 -22.21
C SER A 161 58.68 0.36 -23.58
N GLY A 162 58.86 -0.52 -24.55
CA GLY A 162 59.20 -0.19 -25.94
C GLY A 162 58.29 -0.93 -26.92
N ASP A 163 58.48 -0.68 -28.21
CA ASP A 163 57.68 -1.28 -29.26
C ASP A 163 57.94 -2.79 -29.37
N VAL A 164 56.87 -3.55 -29.64
CA VAL A 164 56.94 -4.98 -29.92
C VAL A 164 56.74 -5.16 -31.42
N GLU A 165 57.83 -5.40 -32.15
CA GLU A 165 57.81 -5.63 -33.59
C GLU A 165 57.75 -7.13 -33.89
N LEU A 166 56.79 -7.55 -34.71
CA LEU A 166 56.70 -8.91 -35.25
C LEU A 166 57.12 -8.86 -36.72
N THR A 167 58.21 -9.54 -37.07
CA THR A 167 58.72 -9.57 -38.45
C THR A 167 58.42 -10.91 -39.12
N GLY A 168 58.19 -10.89 -40.44
CA GLY A 168 57.90 -12.09 -41.24
C GLY A 168 56.56 -12.76 -40.91
N ASN A 169 56.53 -14.10 -40.88
CA ASN A 169 55.33 -14.89 -40.57
C ASN A 169 55.12 -15.12 -39.06
N SER A 170 55.64 -14.23 -38.23
CA SER A 170 55.58 -14.35 -36.78
C SER A 170 54.19 -13.96 -36.26
N SER A 171 53.70 -14.67 -35.24
CA SER A 171 52.44 -14.37 -34.58
C SER A 171 52.65 -14.17 -33.08
N LEU A 172 51.98 -13.18 -32.50
CA LEU A 172 51.89 -13.02 -31.05
C LEU A 172 50.53 -13.52 -30.58
N SER A 173 50.53 -14.61 -29.82
CA SER A 173 49.31 -15.16 -29.23
C SER A 173 49.40 -15.15 -27.71
N LEU A 174 48.40 -14.54 -27.07
CA LEU A 174 48.21 -14.59 -25.63
C LEU A 174 47.21 -15.70 -25.31
N THR A 175 47.70 -16.79 -24.72
CA THR A 175 46.91 -17.98 -24.41
C THR A 175 46.69 -18.06 -22.91
N HIS A 176 45.45 -18.25 -22.48
CA HIS A 176 45.10 -18.45 -21.08
C HIS A 176 44.36 -19.77 -20.96
N ASN A 177 44.85 -20.68 -20.10
CA ASN A 177 44.27 -22.01 -19.89
C ASN A 177 44.09 -22.84 -21.18
N GLY A 178 45.04 -22.74 -22.11
CA GLY A 178 45.02 -23.48 -23.38
C GLY A 178 44.13 -22.86 -24.46
N GLU A 179 43.43 -21.76 -24.17
CA GLU A 179 42.59 -21.03 -25.12
C GLU A 179 43.22 -19.68 -25.48
N VAL A 180 43.20 -19.32 -26.77
CA VAL A 180 43.80 -18.07 -27.27
C VAL A 180 42.87 -16.90 -26.95
N VAL A 181 43.29 -16.04 -26.02
CA VAL A 181 42.53 -14.87 -25.56
C VAL A 181 42.67 -13.70 -26.54
N THR A 182 43.88 -13.49 -27.06
CA THR A 182 44.16 -12.54 -28.14
C THR A 182 45.24 -13.11 -29.05
N SER A 183 45.09 -12.96 -30.36
CA SER A 183 46.10 -13.33 -31.35
C SER A 183 46.27 -12.17 -32.32
N LEU A 184 47.52 -11.84 -32.61
CA LEU A 184 47.91 -10.90 -33.64
C LEU A 184 48.76 -11.67 -34.66
N SER A 185 48.25 -11.79 -35.88
CA SER A 185 49.01 -12.28 -37.02
C SER A 185 48.90 -11.29 -38.18
N THR A 186 49.67 -11.53 -39.23
CA THR A 186 49.62 -10.76 -40.48
C THR A 186 48.36 -11.03 -41.32
N THR A 187 47.49 -11.95 -40.89
CA THR A 187 46.30 -12.40 -41.65
C THR A 187 44.98 -12.30 -40.87
N GLU A 188 44.97 -12.37 -39.53
CA GLU A 188 43.75 -12.24 -38.70
C GLU A 188 44.04 -11.65 -37.30
N SER A 189 43.04 -11.01 -36.66
CA SER A 189 43.12 -10.47 -35.29
C SER A 189 41.84 -10.75 -34.48
N LYS A 190 42.00 -11.13 -33.20
CA LYS A 190 40.89 -11.46 -32.28
C LYS A 190 40.75 -10.51 -31.08
N LEU A 191 41.21 -9.26 -31.19
CA LEU A 191 41.11 -8.27 -30.10
C LEU A 191 39.64 -7.94 -29.77
N LYS A 192 39.24 -8.11 -28.51
CA LYS A 192 37.94 -7.65 -27.98
C LYS A 192 38.18 -6.54 -26.94
N GLY A 193 38.00 -5.27 -27.35
CA GLY A 193 38.11 -4.05 -26.53
C GLY A 193 38.28 -2.80 -27.42
N PRO A 194 37.96 -1.56 -26.96
CA PRO A 194 37.89 -0.40 -27.84
C PRO A 194 39.29 -0.01 -28.34
N LEU A 195 39.46 -0.07 -29.66
CA LEU A 195 40.66 0.29 -30.39
C LEU A 195 40.86 1.82 -30.38
N LYS A 196 42.08 2.28 -30.14
CA LYS A 196 42.52 3.64 -30.43
C LYS A 196 43.63 3.56 -31.47
N VAL A 197 43.55 4.36 -32.52
CA VAL A 197 44.58 4.46 -33.57
C VAL A 197 44.99 5.92 -33.66
N ASP A 198 46.30 6.18 -33.66
CA ASP A 198 46.90 7.53 -33.78
C ASP A 198 46.39 8.57 -32.77
N GLY A 199 46.07 8.13 -31.55
CA GLY A 199 45.64 9.01 -30.46
C GLY A 199 44.17 9.44 -30.51
N GLU A 200 43.43 9.14 -31.58
CA GLU A 200 41.98 9.33 -31.63
C GLU A 200 41.23 8.03 -31.25
N ALA A 201 40.18 8.19 -30.46
CA ALA A 201 39.33 7.08 -30.05
C ALA A 201 38.43 6.69 -31.23
N VAL A 202 38.43 5.42 -31.62
CA VAL A 202 37.60 4.97 -32.76
C VAL A 202 36.11 5.15 -32.49
N TYR A 203 35.65 5.17 -31.23
CA TYR A 203 34.42 5.85 -30.80
C TYR A 203 34.48 6.17 -29.30
N THR A 204 34.06 7.36 -28.91
CA THR A 204 33.83 7.76 -27.52
C THR A 204 32.47 7.25 -27.04
N LYS A 205 32.28 7.07 -25.72
CA LYS A 205 30.98 6.73 -25.13
C LYS A 205 29.86 7.68 -25.57
N SER A 206 30.18 8.95 -25.83
CA SER A 206 29.26 9.95 -26.37
C SER A 206 28.77 9.62 -27.80
N GLU A 207 29.60 9.01 -28.63
CA GLU A 207 29.23 8.58 -29.98
C GLU A 207 28.43 7.28 -29.97
N ILE A 208 28.76 6.36 -29.05
CA ILE A 208 27.92 5.19 -28.78
C ILE A 208 26.57 5.62 -28.20
N ASP A 209 26.52 6.61 -27.32
CA ASP A 209 25.27 7.16 -26.78
C ASP A 209 24.46 7.87 -27.87
N LYS A 210 25.10 8.55 -28.84
CA LYS A 210 24.44 9.09 -30.05
C LYS A 210 23.94 7.97 -30.98
N LEU A 211 24.70 6.89 -31.13
CA LEU A 211 24.31 5.72 -31.91
C LEU A 211 23.14 4.99 -31.24
N MET A 212 23.16 4.84 -29.92
CA MET A 212 22.06 4.31 -29.10
C MET A 212 20.85 5.25 -29.10
N ALA A 213 21.05 6.57 -29.20
CA ALA A 213 19.99 7.55 -29.45
C ALA A 213 19.38 7.40 -30.86
N LEU A 214 20.18 7.00 -31.85
CA LEU A 214 19.75 6.63 -33.20
C LEU A 214 19.02 5.28 -33.25
N PHE A 215 19.34 4.33 -32.36
CA PHE A 215 18.64 3.05 -32.20
C PHE A 215 17.45 3.12 -31.24
N THR A 216 17.34 4.16 -30.41
CA THR A 216 16.14 4.51 -29.64
C THR A 216 15.27 5.45 -30.46
N LYS A 217 14.87 5.00 -31.65
CA LYS A 217 13.82 5.70 -32.40
C LYS A 217 12.55 5.68 -31.56
N LYS A 218 12.21 6.82 -30.97
CA LYS A 218 10.92 7.02 -30.33
C LYS A 218 9.86 6.76 -31.39
N PRO A 219 8.84 5.94 -31.11
CA PRO A 219 7.83 5.68 -32.09
C PRO A 219 7.14 6.98 -32.48
N VAL A 220 6.82 7.13 -33.77
CA VAL A 220 5.92 8.19 -34.19
C VAL A 220 4.53 7.82 -33.66
N GLU A 221 3.94 8.69 -32.85
CA GLU A 221 2.63 8.44 -32.25
C GLU A 221 1.57 9.30 -32.94
N ILE A 222 0.47 8.66 -33.38
CA ILE A 222 -0.69 9.32 -33.95
C ILE A 222 -1.89 8.96 -33.09
N LEU A 223 -2.45 9.96 -32.39
CA LEU A 223 -3.67 9.82 -31.61
C LEU A 223 -4.85 10.35 -32.43
N MET A 224 -5.80 9.48 -32.71
CA MET A 224 -7.04 9.74 -33.44
C MET A 224 -8.18 9.79 -32.43
N THR A 225 -8.89 10.91 -32.35
CA THR A 225 -9.91 11.18 -31.32
C THR A 225 -11.26 11.58 -31.87
N GLU A 226 -11.36 11.85 -33.17
CA GLU A 226 -12.63 12.24 -33.78
C GLU A 226 -13.51 11.00 -33.96
N SER A 227 -14.70 11.01 -33.38
CA SER A 227 -15.59 9.85 -33.48
C SER A 227 -16.27 9.73 -34.85
N GLY A 228 -16.07 8.61 -35.53
CA GLY A 228 -16.61 8.32 -36.86
C GLY A 228 -15.62 7.53 -37.73
N ASP A 229 -15.88 7.50 -39.04
CA ASP A 229 -14.98 6.90 -40.02
C ASP A 229 -13.80 7.84 -40.28
N ILE A 230 -12.59 7.40 -39.97
CA ILE A 230 -11.36 8.15 -40.19
C ILE A 230 -10.41 7.33 -41.09
N PRO A 231 -9.81 7.93 -42.13
CA PRO A 231 -8.79 7.25 -42.92
C PRO A 231 -7.56 6.92 -42.06
N LEU A 232 -6.97 5.75 -42.29
CA LEU A 232 -5.71 5.39 -41.66
C LEU A 232 -4.53 6.08 -42.35
N PRO A 233 -3.40 6.32 -41.65
CA PRO A 233 -2.23 6.98 -42.24
C PRO A 233 -1.68 6.21 -43.45
N GLU A 234 -1.46 6.92 -44.55
CA GLU A 234 -0.81 6.39 -45.75
C GLU A 234 0.72 6.44 -45.62
N GLY A 235 1.43 5.70 -46.49
CA GLY A 235 2.90 5.78 -46.58
C GLY A 235 3.69 4.86 -45.63
N VAL A 236 3.02 3.96 -44.91
CA VAL A 236 3.67 2.99 -44.02
C VAL A 236 4.31 1.85 -44.85
N THR A 237 5.55 1.46 -44.55
CA THR A 237 6.20 0.33 -45.26
C THR A 237 5.72 -1.02 -44.71
N ASP A 238 5.81 -2.08 -45.49
CA ASP A 238 5.27 -3.40 -45.11
C ASP A 238 5.89 -3.96 -43.82
N ASP A 239 7.18 -3.70 -43.61
CA ASP A 239 7.93 -4.21 -42.45
C ASP A 239 7.83 -3.34 -41.19
N THR A 240 7.23 -2.15 -41.30
CA THR A 240 7.08 -1.22 -40.15
C THR A 240 6.30 -1.92 -39.03
N GLU A 241 6.83 -1.90 -37.82
CA GLU A 241 6.11 -2.40 -36.65
C GLU A 241 5.15 -1.34 -36.13
N ILE A 242 3.92 -1.75 -35.85
CA ILE A 242 2.87 -0.84 -35.43
C ILE A 242 2.20 -1.41 -34.18
N GLU A 243 2.16 -0.61 -33.13
CA GLU A 243 1.37 -0.91 -31.95
C GLU A 243 0.11 -0.04 -31.95
N ILE A 244 -1.05 -0.70 -31.88
CA ILE A 244 -2.36 -0.05 -31.92
C ILE A 244 -3.02 -0.22 -30.57
N TRP A 245 -3.46 0.90 -30.00
CA TRP A 245 -4.36 0.93 -28.85
C TRP A 245 -5.69 1.50 -29.31
N ALA A 246 -6.79 0.83 -28.98
CA ALA A 246 -8.14 1.24 -29.31
C ALA A 246 -9.00 1.27 -28.05
N TRP A 247 -9.75 2.34 -27.85
CA TRP A 247 -10.71 2.50 -26.77
C TRP A 247 -12.11 2.62 -27.33
N GLY A 248 -13.06 1.81 -26.84
CA GLY A 248 -14.48 2.00 -27.13
C GLY A 248 -15.04 3.24 -26.40
N GLY A 249 -16.16 3.77 -26.88
CA GLY A 249 -16.88 4.84 -26.18
C GLY A 249 -17.50 4.33 -24.87
N GLY A 250 -17.56 5.16 -23.84
CA GLY A 250 -18.27 4.87 -22.60
C GLY A 250 -19.79 4.95 -22.77
N GLY A 251 -20.54 4.23 -21.95
CA GLY A 251 -22.01 4.29 -21.95
C GLY A 251 -22.55 5.53 -21.24
N GLY A 252 -23.72 6.02 -21.65
CA GLY A 252 -24.41 7.10 -20.96
C GLY A 252 -25.03 6.64 -19.65
N GLY A 253 -25.13 7.52 -18.64
CA GLY A 253 -25.85 7.25 -17.40
C GLY A 253 -27.37 7.24 -17.61
N GLY A 254 -28.10 6.51 -16.76
CA GLY A 254 -29.57 6.49 -16.77
C GLY A 254 -30.17 7.73 -16.12
N GLY A 255 -31.39 8.08 -16.52
CA GLY A 255 -32.13 9.18 -15.91
C GLY A 255 -32.88 8.78 -14.64
N GLY A 256 -32.88 9.66 -13.64
CA GLY A 256 -33.58 9.47 -12.36
C GLY A 256 -35.08 9.77 -12.46
N CYS A 257 -35.85 9.38 -11.44
CA CYS A 257 -37.30 9.55 -11.38
C CYS A 257 -37.81 9.52 -9.93
N GLY A 258 -39.00 10.07 -9.65
CA GLY A 258 -39.84 9.98 -8.43
C GLY A 258 -39.33 9.39 -7.09
N GLY A 259 -38.07 9.57 -6.69
CA GLY A 259 -37.47 8.95 -5.50
C GLY A 259 -36.47 7.80 -5.76
N TYR A 260 -36.22 7.43 -7.03
CA TYR A 260 -35.22 6.43 -7.46
C TYR A 260 -34.23 6.99 -8.48
N SER A 261 -32.94 6.67 -8.29
CA SER A 261 -31.84 7.28 -9.05
C SER A 261 -31.50 6.46 -10.29
N GLY A 262 -30.93 7.14 -11.29
CA GLY A 262 -30.41 6.47 -12.47
C GLY A 262 -29.09 5.74 -12.17
N GLY A 263 -28.87 4.59 -12.80
CA GLY A 263 -27.60 3.88 -12.76
C GLY A 263 -26.53 4.58 -13.61
N GLY A 264 -25.26 4.43 -13.25
CA GLY A 264 -24.14 4.94 -14.03
C GLY A 264 -23.90 4.15 -15.31
N GLY A 265 -23.32 4.78 -16.33
CA GLY A 265 -22.91 4.09 -17.57
C GLY A 265 -21.62 3.30 -17.39
N GLY A 266 -21.46 2.17 -18.09
CA GLY A 266 -20.21 1.40 -18.07
C GLY A 266 -19.10 2.07 -18.88
N GLY A 267 -17.85 1.87 -18.49
CA GLY A 267 -16.69 2.37 -19.22
C GLY A 267 -16.40 1.55 -20.49
N GLY A 268 -15.79 2.18 -21.49
CA GLY A 268 -15.39 1.53 -22.74
C GLY A 268 -14.21 0.56 -22.56
N GLN A 269 -14.16 -0.48 -23.38
CA GLN A 269 -13.04 -1.43 -23.41
C GLN A 269 -11.77 -0.78 -23.98
N CYS A 270 -10.60 -1.29 -23.61
CA CYS A 270 -9.34 -1.03 -24.29
C CYS A 270 -8.80 -2.31 -24.94
N ALA A 271 -8.39 -2.25 -26.20
CA ALA A 271 -7.71 -3.34 -26.90
C ALA A 271 -6.35 -2.87 -27.42
N ARG A 272 -5.35 -3.73 -27.28
CA ARG A 272 -3.99 -3.49 -27.74
C ARG A 272 -3.57 -4.62 -28.68
N VAL A 273 -3.01 -4.28 -29.84
CA VAL A 273 -2.44 -5.25 -30.78
C VAL A 273 -1.13 -4.72 -31.38
N LYS A 274 -0.22 -5.64 -31.72
CA LYS A 274 0.97 -5.34 -32.52
C LYS A 274 0.84 -6.02 -33.88
N ILE A 275 1.03 -5.24 -34.94
CA ILE A 275 0.90 -5.68 -36.34
C ILE A 275 2.08 -5.17 -37.18
N LYS A 276 2.18 -5.65 -38.41
CA LYS A 276 3.07 -5.10 -39.44
C LYS A 276 2.33 -4.10 -40.33
N GLY A 277 3.06 -3.23 -41.02
CA GLY A 277 2.49 -2.27 -41.95
C GLY A 277 1.74 -2.91 -43.11
N SER A 278 2.13 -4.12 -43.50
CA SER A 278 1.38 -4.93 -44.48
C SER A 278 -0.03 -5.30 -44.01
N ASP A 279 -0.24 -5.49 -42.70
CA ASP A 279 -1.56 -5.77 -42.13
C ASP A 279 -2.41 -4.51 -42.04
N LEU A 280 -1.82 -3.37 -41.64
CA LEU A 280 -2.54 -2.09 -41.56
C LEU A 280 -3.12 -1.71 -42.93
N LYS A 281 -2.37 -1.94 -44.01
CA LYS A 281 -2.79 -1.66 -45.39
C LYS A 281 -4.01 -2.45 -45.87
N LYS A 282 -4.32 -3.59 -45.24
CA LYS A 282 -5.54 -4.36 -45.55
C LYS A 282 -6.80 -3.61 -45.11
N SER A 283 -6.65 -2.67 -44.18
CA SER A 283 -7.72 -1.82 -43.67
C SER A 283 -7.60 -0.39 -44.19
N ALA A 284 -8.68 0.14 -44.78
CA ALA A 284 -8.70 1.50 -45.32
C ALA A 284 -9.12 2.57 -44.29
N LYS A 285 -9.91 2.18 -43.29
CA LYS A 285 -10.55 3.10 -42.34
C LYS A 285 -10.60 2.52 -40.94
N ALA A 286 -10.61 3.40 -39.97
CA ALA A 286 -10.94 3.10 -38.59
C ALA A 286 -12.26 3.77 -38.21
N LEU A 287 -13.12 3.05 -37.48
CA LEU A 287 -14.31 3.61 -36.85
C LEU A 287 -14.02 3.87 -35.38
N ILE A 288 -14.12 5.12 -34.93
CA ILE A 288 -14.01 5.47 -33.51
C ILE A 288 -15.39 5.55 -32.87
N GLY A 289 -15.59 4.80 -31.79
CA GLY A 289 -16.85 4.69 -31.07
C GLY A 289 -17.19 5.96 -30.29
N ARG A 290 -18.39 6.51 -30.52
CA ARG A 290 -18.93 7.64 -29.75
C ARG A 290 -19.34 7.22 -28.33
N GLY A 291 -19.25 8.14 -27.40
CA GLY A 291 -19.88 8.01 -26.09
C GLY A 291 -21.40 7.89 -26.22
N GLY A 292 -21.99 7.08 -25.36
CA GLY A 292 -23.44 6.91 -25.29
C GLY A 292 -24.12 8.16 -24.71
N ARG A 293 -25.24 8.59 -25.32
CA ARG A 293 -26.03 9.71 -24.79
C ARG A 293 -26.63 9.36 -23.43
N GLY A 294 -26.56 10.28 -22.48
CA GLY A 294 -27.23 10.15 -21.18
C GLY A 294 -28.75 10.05 -21.33
N GLY A 295 -29.39 9.26 -20.46
CA GLY A 295 -30.84 9.13 -20.43
C GLY A 295 -31.50 10.38 -19.87
N GLU A 296 -32.59 10.81 -20.50
CA GLU A 296 -33.53 11.79 -19.92
C GLU A 296 -34.34 11.13 -18.77
N GLU A 297 -35.21 11.88 -18.08
CA GLU A 297 -36.02 11.36 -16.96
C GLU A 297 -36.73 10.03 -17.33
N LYS A 298 -36.59 9.01 -16.47
CA LYS A 298 -37.16 7.66 -16.66
C LYS A 298 -36.66 6.89 -17.88
N THR A 299 -35.55 7.31 -18.48
CA THR A 299 -34.99 6.62 -19.65
C THR A 299 -33.58 6.11 -19.37
N ASN A 300 -33.24 5.00 -20.01
CA ASN A 300 -31.90 4.43 -19.95
C ASN A 300 -30.92 5.33 -20.69
N GLY A 301 -29.67 5.33 -20.25
CA GLY A 301 -28.57 5.81 -21.06
C GLY A 301 -28.37 4.91 -22.27
N SER A 302 -27.83 5.47 -23.35
CA SER A 302 -27.44 4.70 -24.54
C SER A 302 -26.08 4.03 -24.32
N GLY A 303 -25.84 2.88 -24.95
CA GLY A 303 -24.51 2.27 -24.99
C GLY A 303 -23.52 3.13 -25.79
N GLY A 304 -22.24 3.03 -25.45
CA GLY A 304 -21.15 3.60 -26.23
C GLY A 304 -20.87 2.78 -27.49
N GLY A 305 -20.39 3.44 -28.53
CA GLY A 305 -19.97 2.80 -29.77
C GLY A 305 -18.69 2.00 -29.59
N ALA A 306 -18.54 0.91 -30.35
CA ALA A 306 -17.28 0.19 -30.45
C ALA A 306 -16.29 0.95 -31.35
N THR A 307 -15.01 0.85 -31.02
CA THR A 307 -13.91 1.33 -31.87
C THR A 307 -13.32 0.16 -32.62
N VAL A 308 -13.28 0.23 -33.96
CA VAL A 308 -12.97 -0.89 -34.84
C VAL A 308 -12.00 -0.47 -35.93
N ILE A 309 -10.92 -1.23 -36.08
CA ILE A 309 -10.15 -1.31 -37.32
C ILE A 309 -10.42 -2.71 -37.88
N LYS A 310 -11.08 -2.77 -39.03
CA LYS A 310 -11.60 -4.01 -39.59
C LYS A 310 -10.48 -5.05 -39.73
N GLU A 311 -10.74 -6.29 -39.34
CA GLU A 311 -9.78 -7.42 -39.42
C GLU A 311 -8.49 -7.24 -38.59
N ILE A 312 -8.41 -6.21 -37.73
CA ILE A 312 -7.21 -5.92 -36.93
C ILE A 312 -7.55 -5.85 -35.44
N VAL A 313 -8.47 -4.97 -35.04
CA VAL A 313 -8.78 -4.76 -33.63
C VAL A 313 -10.20 -4.23 -33.44
N GLN A 314 -10.85 -4.69 -32.37
CA GLN A 314 -12.12 -4.15 -31.88
C GLN A 314 -12.02 -3.92 -30.37
N ALA A 315 -12.42 -2.73 -29.93
CA ALA A 315 -12.65 -2.40 -28.54
C ALA A 315 -14.15 -2.09 -28.35
N GLY A 316 -14.82 -2.89 -27.52
CA GLY A 316 -16.25 -2.74 -27.23
C GLY A 316 -16.56 -1.44 -26.50
N GLY A 317 -17.69 -0.82 -26.83
CA GLY A 317 -18.23 0.30 -26.04
C GLY A 317 -18.86 -0.16 -24.73
N GLY A 318 -18.96 0.75 -23.77
CA GLY A 318 -19.60 0.49 -22.47
C GLY A 318 -21.13 0.51 -22.54
N GLY A 319 -21.78 -0.30 -21.70
CA GLY A 319 -23.23 -0.37 -21.62
C GLY A 319 -23.85 0.89 -21.00
N GLY A 320 -25.04 1.28 -21.46
CA GLY A 320 -25.79 2.38 -20.86
C GLY A 320 -26.33 2.03 -19.47
N GLY A 321 -26.40 3.01 -18.58
CA GLY A 321 -26.99 2.87 -17.25
C GLY A 321 -28.53 2.77 -17.30
N GLY A 322 -29.10 1.98 -16.41
CA GLY A 322 -30.54 1.82 -16.26
C GLY A 322 -31.20 3.11 -15.76
N GLY A 323 -32.21 3.58 -16.49
CA GLY A 323 -33.18 4.55 -15.99
C GLY A 323 -34.30 3.83 -15.24
N GLU A 324 -34.97 4.54 -14.34
CA GLU A 324 -36.10 3.95 -13.63
C GLU A 324 -37.30 3.80 -14.57
N THR A 325 -37.78 2.56 -14.76
CA THR A 325 -39.12 2.30 -15.30
C THR A 325 -39.97 1.65 -14.22
N LEU A 326 -41.12 2.25 -13.90
CA LEU A 326 -42.09 1.72 -12.94
C LEU A 326 -42.58 0.29 -13.26
N ARG A 327 -42.28 -0.23 -14.45
CA ARG A 327 -42.39 -1.63 -14.83
C ARG A 327 -41.33 -1.95 -15.88
N ALA A 328 -40.61 -3.05 -15.64
CA ALA A 328 -39.61 -3.65 -16.51
C ALA A 328 -39.84 -3.39 -18.01
N ALA A 329 -38.94 -2.65 -18.64
CA ALA A 329 -38.74 -2.68 -20.08
C ALA A 329 -37.23 -2.55 -20.36
N GLY A 330 -36.52 -3.66 -20.20
CA GLY A 330 -35.15 -3.78 -20.70
C GLY A 330 -35.14 -3.56 -22.21
N LYS A 331 -34.39 -2.55 -22.67
CA LYS A 331 -33.88 -2.53 -24.03
C LYS A 331 -32.36 -2.58 -23.97
N LYS A 332 -31.81 -3.61 -24.61
CA LYS A 332 -30.38 -3.78 -24.87
C LYS A 332 -29.89 -2.57 -25.67
N GLY A 333 -29.01 -1.76 -25.08
CA GLY A 333 -28.10 -0.93 -25.86
C GLY A 333 -27.09 -1.86 -26.53
N GLY A 334 -26.81 -1.65 -27.81
CA GLY A 334 -25.79 -2.45 -28.51
C GLY A 334 -24.41 -2.16 -27.91
N GLY A 335 -23.76 -3.18 -27.36
CA GLY A 335 -22.44 -3.09 -26.71
C GLY A 335 -22.55 -3.25 -25.19
N GLY A 336 -22.47 -4.49 -24.70
CA GLY A 336 -22.54 -4.84 -23.27
C GLY A 336 -23.97 -5.09 -22.78
N ASP A 337 -24.24 -6.30 -22.27
CA ASP A 337 -25.51 -6.64 -21.62
C ASP A 337 -25.77 -5.67 -20.45
N ALA A 338 -26.92 -5.01 -20.40
CA ALA A 338 -27.38 -4.42 -19.14
C ALA A 338 -27.60 -5.56 -18.13
N GLY A 339 -27.00 -5.48 -16.93
CA GLY A 339 -27.18 -6.48 -15.89
C GLY A 339 -28.66 -6.70 -15.61
N TYR A 340 -29.16 -7.92 -15.86
CA TYR A 340 -30.55 -8.30 -15.62
C TYR A 340 -30.68 -8.73 -14.16
N LEU A 341 -30.75 -7.79 -13.20
CA LEU A 341 -31.14 -8.14 -11.83
C LEU A 341 -32.51 -7.54 -11.50
N LYS A 342 -33.48 -8.44 -11.29
CA LYS A 342 -34.88 -8.14 -10.95
C LYS A 342 -35.00 -7.55 -9.54
N THR A 343 -34.53 -6.33 -9.31
CA THR A 343 -34.84 -5.60 -8.07
C THR A 343 -35.71 -4.41 -8.43
N ALA A 344 -37.02 -4.55 -8.23
CA ALA A 344 -37.99 -3.53 -8.57
C ALA A 344 -37.62 -2.19 -7.90
N GLY A 345 -37.38 -1.15 -8.71
CA GLY A 345 -37.26 0.23 -8.26
C GLY A 345 -35.84 0.80 -8.17
N LEU A 346 -34.77 0.15 -8.65
CA LEU A 346 -33.42 0.75 -8.67
C LEU A 346 -32.84 0.71 -10.08
N GLY A 347 -32.21 1.79 -10.53
CA GLY A 347 -31.46 1.83 -11.79
C GLY A 347 -30.18 1.01 -11.68
N ASP A 348 -30.05 -0.01 -12.54
CA ASP A 348 -28.86 -0.87 -12.66
C ASP A 348 -27.70 -0.13 -13.33
N GLY A 349 -26.47 -0.41 -12.91
CA GLY A 349 -25.27 0.07 -13.57
C GLY A 349 -25.08 -0.55 -14.95
N GLY A 350 -24.59 0.22 -15.91
CA GLY A 350 -24.19 -0.30 -17.23
C GLY A 350 -22.96 -1.20 -17.10
N ARG A 351 -22.94 -2.35 -17.79
CA ARG A 351 -21.72 -3.19 -17.81
C ARG A 351 -20.58 -2.46 -18.49
N GLY A 352 -19.36 -2.67 -18.01
CA GLY A 352 -18.16 -2.28 -18.74
C GLY A 352 -18.14 -2.91 -20.13
N GLY A 353 -17.47 -2.26 -21.08
CA GLY A 353 -17.37 -2.77 -22.43
C GLY A 353 -16.68 -4.13 -22.47
N GLU A 354 -17.38 -5.11 -23.05
CA GLU A 354 -16.87 -6.44 -23.34
C GLU A 354 -16.81 -6.64 -24.87
N GLY A 355 -15.66 -7.11 -25.35
CA GLY A 355 -15.37 -7.30 -26.76
C GLY A 355 -14.16 -8.22 -26.94
N GLY A 356 -14.07 -8.85 -28.11
CA GLY A 356 -12.96 -9.73 -28.48
C GLY A 356 -12.23 -9.22 -29.71
N ILE A 357 -11.03 -9.75 -29.94
CA ILE A 357 -10.26 -9.50 -31.17
C ILE A 357 -11.00 -10.14 -32.35
N LEU A 358 -11.23 -9.36 -33.40
CA LEU A 358 -11.74 -9.85 -34.67
C LEU A 358 -10.57 -10.40 -35.50
N ASP A 359 -10.11 -11.61 -35.20
CA ASP A 359 -9.31 -12.36 -36.16
C ASP A 359 -9.66 -13.84 -36.15
N SER A 360 -9.92 -14.36 -37.36
CA SER A 360 -10.12 -15.76 -37.70
C SER A 360 -8.81 -16.52 -37.89
N ASP A 361 -7.65 -15.82 -37.98
CA ASP A 361 -6.34 -16.43 -38.15
C ASP A 361 -5.45 -16.27 -36.90
N LYS A 362 -4.94 -17.42 -36.42
CA LYS A 362 -4.28 -17.61 -35.12
C LYS A 362 -2.86 -17.02 -35.01
N THR A 363 -2.50 -15.98 -35.77
CA THR A 363 -1.10 -15.57 -35.95
C THR A 363 -0.72 -14.16 -35.48
N LEU A 364 -1.65 -13.34 -34.99
CA LEU A 364 -1.31 -12.06 -34.35
C LEU A 364 -0.92 -12.28 -32.87
N SER A 365 0.39 -12.29 -32.61
CA SER A 365 1.01 -12.96 -31.45
C SER A 365 0.99 -12.21 -30.11
N VAL A 366 0.44 -11.00 -29.98
CA VAL A 366 0.21 -10.39 -28.65
C VAL A 366 -0.96 -9.41 -28.70
N SER A 367 -2.17 -9.91 -28.48
CA SER A 367 -3.35 -9.08 -28.28
C SER A 367 -3.75 -9.07 -26.82
N SER A 368 -3.89 -7.88 -26.23
CA SER A 368 -4.33 -7.70 -24.84
C SER A 368 -5.62 -6.90 -24.83
N VAL A 369 -6.63 -7.45 -24.17
CA VAL A 369 -7.95 -6.86 -24.08
C VAL A 369 -8.25 -6.58 -22.62
N PHE A 370 -8.66 -5.35 -22.33
CA PHE A 370 -8.90 -4.85 -20.98
C PHE A 370 -10.32 -4.31 -20.89
N SER A 371 -11.10 -4.84 -19.96
CA SER A 371 -12.47 -4.38 -19.71
C SER A 371 -12.50 -2.93 -19.23
N GLY A 372 -13.62 -2.26 -19.52
CA GLY A 372 -13.98 -1.01 -18.85
C GLY A 372 -14.57 -1.28 -17.46
N GLY A 373 -14.63 -0.23 -16.63
CA GLY A 373 -15.27 -0.29 -15.33
C GLY A 373 -16.79 -0.41 -15.42
N GLU A 374 -17.41 -1.11 -14.47
CA GLU A 374 -18.88 -1.19 -14.39
C GLU A 374 -19.48 0.12 -13.88
N GLY A 375 -20.65 0.50 -14.39
CA GLY A 375 -21.43 1.62 -13.88
C GLY A 375 -21.94 1.34 -12.47
N GLY A 376 -22.03 2.39 -11.64
CA GLY A 376 -22.57 2.29 -10.30
C GLY A 376 -24.08 2.05 -10.30
N VAL A 377 -24.53 1.12 -9.47
CA VAL A 377 -25.95 0.97 -9.12
C VAL A 377 -26.29 2.07 -8.12
N CYS A 378 -27.46 2.72 -8.24
CA CYS A 378 -28.02 3.71 -7.30
C CYS A 378 -27.22 3.93 -5.99
N LYS A 379 -26.67 5.13 -5.79
CA LYS A 379 -25.86 5.49 -4.60
C LYS A 379 -24.52 4.75 -4.46
N SER A 380 -24.06 4.04 -5.50
CA SER A 380 -22.72 3.47 -5.56
C SER A 380 -21.81 4.24 -6.53
N ASN A 381 -20.51 4.15 -6.27
CA ASN A 381 -19.50 4.61 -7.20
C ASN A 381 -19.44 3.71 -8.44
N GLY A 382 -18.89 4.25 -9.53
CA GLY A 382 -18.50 3.45 -10.69
C GLY A 382 -17.22 2.65 -10.43
N GLY A 383 -17.05 1.54 -11.15
CA GLY A 383 -15.88 0.69 -11.09
C GLY A 383 -14.67 1.32 -11.78
N ASN A 384 -13.50 1.10 -11.21
CA ASN A 384 -12.23 1.55 -11.77
C ASN A 384 -11.75 0.63 -12.89
N SER A 385 -10.85 1.13 -13.74
CA SER A 385 -10.16 0.36 -14.76
C SER A 385 -8.70 0.79 -14.87
N VAL A 386 -7.82 -0.09 -15.38
CA VAL A 386 -6.41 0.28 -15.61
C VAL A 386 -6.24 0.84 -17.01
N PHE A 387 -6.83 0.19 -18.02
CA PHE A 387 -6.62 0.54 -19.42
C PHE A 387 -7.90 0.95 -20.17
N GLY A 388 -9.04 0.31 -19.90
CA GLY A 388 -10.35 0.75 -20.39
C GLY A 388 -10.83 2.03 -19.71
N GLY A 389 -11.98 2.56 -20.09
CA GLY A 389 -12.58 3.70 -19.38
C GLY A 389 -13.21 3.30 -18.04
N GLY A 390 -13.30 4.24 -17.10
CA GLY A 390 -13.94 4.04 -15.80
C GLY A 390 -15.47 4.05 -15.89
N GLY A 391 -16.16 3.36 -14.99
CA GLY A 391 -17.63 3.38 -14.95
C GLY A 391 -18.17 4.67 -14.33
N GLY A 392 -19.34 5.14 -14.75
CA GLY A 392 -20.01 6.30 -14.15
C GLY A 392 -20.63 5.96 -12.78
N GLY A 393 -20.74 6.95 -11.89
CA GLY A 393 -21.40 6.79 -10.59
C GLY A 393 -22.93 6.73 -10.69
N GLY A 394 -23.59 5.93 -9.84
CA GLY A 394 -25.06 5.87 -9.80
C GLY A 394 -25.64 7.07 -9.07
N GLY A 395 -26.72 7.68 -9.55
CA GLY A 395 -27.31 8.87 -8.91
C GLY A 395 -27.73 8.65 -7.45
N SER A 396 -27.95 9.73 -6.71
CA SER A 396 -28.37 9.68 -5.31
C SER A 396 -29.75 10.29 -5.05
N ASN A 397 -30.51 9.67 -4.13
CA ASN A 397 -31.79 10.18 -3.63
C ASN A 397 -31.65 10.45 -2.13
N LEU A 398 -31.75 11.72 -1.77
CA LEU A 398 -31.73 12.19 -0.40
C LEU A 398 -33.14 12.09 0.20
N TYR A 399 -33.30 11.18 1.16
CA TYR A 399 -34.49 11.09 2.04
C TYR A 399 -34.18 11.56 3.48
N SER A 400 -32.99 12.07 3.77
CA SER A 400 -32.67 12.61 5.10
C SER A 400 -32.98 14.10 5.14
N LYS A 401 -33.61 14.53 6.23
CA LYS A 401 -33.97 15.91 6.59
C LYS A 401 -32.75 16.83 6.84
N GLU A 402 -31.55 16.27 6.75
CA GLU A 402 -30.27 16.92 6.96
C GLU A 402 -29.53 16.88 5.62
N ASP A 403 -28.99 18.03 5.19
CA ASP A 403 -28.30 18.30 3.91
C ASP A 403 -26.99 17.48 3.73
N ILE A 404 -27.05 16.15 3.89
CA ILE A 404 -25.91 15.25 3.73
C ILE A 404 -25.83 14.83 2.26
N HIS A 405 -25.10 15.60 1.46
CA HIS A 405 -24.86 15.32 0.05
C HIS A 405 -23.99 14.06 -0.12
N TYR A 406 -24.62 12.91 -0.39
CA TYR A 406 -23.91 11.73 -0.89
C TYR A 406 -23.60 11.92 -2.37
N GLU A 407 -22.37 12.35 -2.66
CA GLU A 407 -21.82 12.36 -4.02
C GLU A 407 -21.26 10.96 -4.33
N THR A 408 -21.83 10.32 -5.33
CA THR A 408 -21.26 9.11 -5.92
C THR A 408 -20.26 9.49 -6.99
N LEU A 409 -19.06 8.94 -6.90
CA LEU A 409 -17.98 9.23 -7.83
C LEU A 409 -18.03 8.28 -9.03
N GLY A 410 -17.59 8.78 -10.18
CA GLY A 410 -17.20 7.90 -11.28
C GLY A 410 -15.93 7.14 -10.91
N GLY A 411 -15.77 5.96 -11.50
CA GLY A 411 -14.55 5.18 -11.39
C GLY A 411 -13.40 5.82 -12.15
N GLU A 412 -12.20 5.65 -11.62
CA GLU A 412 -10.96 6.20 -12.19
C GLU A 412 -10.39 5.26 -13.25
N SER A 413 -9.68 5.84 -14.23
CA SER A 413 -8.87 5.09 -15.18
C SER A 413 -7.46 5.66 -15.34
N TYR A 414 -6.46 4.78 -15.40
CA TYR A 414 -5.07 5.20 -15.60
C TYR A 414 -4.75 5.58 -17.05
N LYS A 415 -5.33 4.89 -18.04
CA LYS A 415 -5.10 5.17 -19.48
C LYS A 415 -6.36 5.53 -20.27
N GLY A 416 -7.53 5.12 -19.82
CA GLY A 416 -8.80 5.55 -20.38
C GLY A 416 -9.30 6.81 -19.69
N GLY A 417 -10.50 7.25 -20.05
CA GLY A 417 -11.18 8.35 -19.39
C GLY A 417 -11.87 7.89 -18.10
N ASP A 418 -11.92 8.78 -17.12
CA ASP A 418 -12.68 8.55 -15.89
C ASP A 418 -14.19 8.52 -16.16
N GLY A 419 -14.94 7.87 -15.28
CA GLY A 419 -16.38 8.01 -15.22
C GLY A 419 -16.81 9.39 -14.71
N GLY A 420 -18.01 9.82 -15.12
CA GLY A 420 -18.69 10.94 -14.52
C GLY A 420 -19.31 10.58 -13.16
N GLY A 421 -19.39 11.56 -12.26
CA GLY A 421 -20.09 11.44 -10.99
C GLY A 421 -21.62 11.38 -11.19
N GLY A 422 -22.30 10.69 -10.28
CA GLY A 422 -23.76 10.67 -10.23
C GLY A 422 -24.32 12.02 -9.76
N GLY A 423 -25.50 12.39 -10.29
CA GLY A 423 -26.23 13.59 -9.90
C GLY A 423 -26.79 13.52 -8.48
N GLY A 424 -26.74 14.64 -7.76
CA GLY A 424 -27.41 14.82 -6.46
C GLY A 424 -28.77 15.51 -6.62
N GLY A 425 -29.81 14.99 -5.96
CA GLY A 425 -31.13 15.64 -5.93
C GLY A 425 -31.12 16.89 -5.04
N GLY A 426 -31.25 18.09 -5.61
CA GLY A 426 -31.26 19.37 -4.86
C GLY A 426 -32.65 19.80 -4.34
N GLY A 427 -32.75 20.29 -3.09
CA GLY A 427 -33.90 21.04 -2.51
C GLY A 427 -34.56 20.42 -1.25
N THR A 428 -35.75 20.89 -0.84
CA THR A 428 -36.69 20.30 0.17
C THR A 428 -38.01 19.78 -0.47
N GLY A 429 -38.47 18.52 -0.22
CA GLY A 429 -39.60 17.85 -0.94
C GLY A 429 -39.36 16.44 -1.57
N ASN A 430 -40.44 15.73 -1.93
CA ASN A 430 -40.52 14.26 -2.15
C ASN A 430 -40.12 13.71 -3.56
N ASN A 431 -39.53 14.50 -4.45
CA ASN A 431 -39.25 14.09 -5.85
C ASN A 431 -37.78 14.30 -6.24
N ARG A 432 -36.83 13.72 -5.48
CA ARG A 432 -35.39 13.99 -5.62
C ARG A 432 -34.57 12.78 -6.02
N ALA A 433 -34.44 12.59 -7.31
CA ALA A 433 -33.50 11.62 -7.83
C ALA A 433 -32.61 12.22 -8.90
N GLY A 434 -31.30 12.05 -8.73
CA GLY A 434 -30.31 12.41 -9.74
C GLY A 434 -30.13 11.33 -10.80
N GLY A 435 -29.71 11.75 -11.99
CA GLY A 435 -29.26 10.84 -13.04
C GLY A 435 -27.89 10.24 -12.72
N GLY A 436 -27.58 9.08 -13.29
CA GLY A 436 -26.25 8.49 -13.19
C GLY A 436 -25.23 9.24 -14.04
N GLY A 437 -23.94 9.15 -13.70
CA GLY A 437 -22.85 9.65 -14.53
C GLY A 437 -22.60 8.76 -15.75
N GLY A 438 -22.05 9.33 -16.82
CA GLY A 438 -21.61 8.58 -17.98
C GLY A 438 -20.29 7.84 -17.71
N GLY A 439 -20.10 6.67 -18.31
CA GLY A 439 -18.81 5.96 -18.30
C GLY A 439 -17.77 6.66 -19.18
N GLY A 440 -16.50 6.48 -18.85
CA GLY A 440 -15.39 6.97 -19.67
C GLY A 440 -15.14 6.08 -20.89
N GLY A 441 -14.64 6.67 -21.97
CA GLY A 441 -14.04 5.98 -23.10
C GLY A 441 -12.52 6.15 -23.05
N TYR A 442 -11.94 6.77 -24.08
CA TYR A 442 -10.65 7.45 -23.92
C TYR A 442 -10.83 8.81 -23.22
N PHE A 443 -11.92 9.50 -23.54
CA PHE A 443 -12.31 10.72 -22.87
C PHE A 443 -13.15 10.43 -21.63
N ARG A 444 -13.11 11.37 -20.68
CA ARG A 444 -13.90 11.30 -19.45
C ARG A 444 -15.40 11.39 -19.76
N GLY A 445 -16.20 10.56 -19.08
CA GLY A 445 -17.65 10.64 -19.07
C GLY A 445 -18.15 11.87 -18.31
N LYS A 446 -19.26 12.45 -18.73
CA LYS A 446 -19.87 13.61 -18.06
C LYS A 446 -20.61 13.16 -16.80
N ASP A 447 -20.63 14.06 -15.82
CA ASP A 447 -21.43 13.87 -14.63
C ASP A 447 -22.93 13.91 -14.99
N GLY A 448 -23.74 13.19 -14.21
CA GLY A 448 -25.19 13.36 -14.23
C GLY A 448 -25.55 14.76 -13.74
N ASP A 449 -26.69 15.29 -14.17
CA ASP A 449 -27.10 16.65 -13.81
C ASP A 449 -27.16 16.82 -12.29
N ARG A 450 -26.27 17.69 -11.78
CA ARG A 450 -26.25 18.12 -10.38
C ARG A 450 -26.99 19.45 -10.30
N TYR A 451 -27.96 19.59 -9.39
CA TYR A 451 -28.53 20.88 -8.96
C TYR A 451 -29.52 21.62 -9.87
N LYS A 452 -29.82 21.17 -11.10
CA LYS A 452 -30.94 21.75 -11.85
C LYS A 452 -32.27 21.24 -11.29
N LYS A 453 -33.06 22.13 -10.67
CA LYS A 453 -34.41 21.85 -10.18
C LYS A 453 -35.26 21.27 -11.32
N GLY A 454 -35.49 19.96 -11.30
CA GLY A 454 -36.27 19.24 -12.32
C GLY A 454 -35.46 18.54 -13.41
N SER A 455 -34.13 18.69 -13.48
CA SER A 455 -33.33 17.87 -14.40
C SER A 455 -32.88 16.59 -13.74
N LYS A 456 -33.21 15.47 -14.38
CA LYS A 456 -32.88 14.11 -13.92
C LYS A 456 -32.06 13.36 -14.99
N ALA A 457 -31.41 14.11 -15.87
CA ALA A 457 -30.67 13.55 -16.98
C ALA A 457 -29.38 12.87 -16.49
N GLY A 458 -29.10 11.70 -17.04
CA GLY A 458 -27.81 11.05 -16.90
C GLY A 458 -26.73 11.76 -17.70
N GLY A 459 -25.48 11.57 -17.31
CA GLY A 459 -24.33 12.11 -18.02
C GLY A 459 -24.04 11.34 -19.31
N ASP A 460 -23.56 12.03 -20.34
CA ASP A 460 -23.07 11.40 -21.57
C ASP A 460 -21.78 10.61 -21.30
N GLY A 461 -21.63 9.46 -21.94
CA GLY A 461 -20.37 8.72 -21.94
C GLY A 461 -19.28 9.46 -22.71
N GLY A 462 -18.02 9.14 -22.38
CA GLY A 462 -16.86 9.69 -23.09
C GLY A 462 -16.59 8.98 -24.41
N ASP A 463 -16.12 9.73 -25.42
CA ASP A 463 -15.74 9.18 -26.72
C ASP A 463 -14.51 8.24 -26.62
N GLY A 464 -14.44 7.29 -27.54
CA GLY A 464 -13.29 6.42 -27.76
C GLY A 464 -12.12 7.14 -28.43
N ALA A 465 -11.03 6.39 -28.66
CA ALA A 465 -9.88 6.88 -29.43
C ALA A 465 -9.08 5.71 -30.01
N ILE A 466 -8.16 6.02 -30.93
CA ILE A 466 -7.13 5.10 -31.41
C ILE A 466 -5.77 5.78 -31.28
N LEU A 467 -4.80 5.08 -30.70
CA LEU A 467 -3.39 5.49 -30.68
C LEU A 467 -2.58 4.50 -31.51
N LEU A 468 -1.98 5.00 -32.59
CA LEU A 468 -1.05 4.26 -33.44
C LEU A 468 0.37 4.66 -33.06
N LYS A 469 1.23 3.67 -32.81
CA LYS A 469 2.67 3.87 -32.57
C LYS A 469 3.46 3.17 -33.65
N PHE A 470 4.15 3.94 -34.48
CA PHE A 470 4.96 3.43 -35.58
C PHE A 470 6.43 3.35 -35.16
N PHE A 471 6.99 2.14 -35.20
CA PHE A 471 8.40 1.88 -34.95
C PHE A 471 9.10 1.77 -36.31
N ILE A 472 9.53 2.92 -36.82
CA ILE A 472 10.13 3.13 -38.15
C ILE A 472 11.64 3.10 -38.05
#